data_AF-A0A199UV94-F1
#
_entry.id   AF-A0A199UV94-F1
#
_cell.length_a   1.000
_cell.length_b   1.000
_cell.length_c   1.000
_cell.angle_alpha   90.00
_cell.angle_beta   90.00
_cell.angle_gamma   90.00
#
_symmetry.space_group_name_H-M   'P 1'
#
loop_
_entity.id
_entity.type
_entity.pdbx_description
1 polymer ?
#
loop_
_entity_poly.entity_id
_entity_poly.type
_entity_poly.pdbx_seq_one_letter_code
_entity_poly.pdbx_strand_id
1 'polypeptide(L)'
;MAPKAIKEIRKFAQKAMGTLDVRVDVKLNKHIWSRGVRSVPRRLRVRIARRRNDEEDAKEELYSLVTVAEVPPEGLKGLGAKAVDDDDDAE
;
A
#
# COMPACT_ATOMS: atom_id res chain seq x y z
N MET A 1 -10.61 -13.37 -6.42
CA MET A 1 -9.86 -13.18 -5.17
C MET A 1 -9.08 -11.88 -5.20
N ALA A 2 -8.37 -11.56 -6.30
CA ALA A 2 -7.67 -10.29 -6.46
C ALA A 2 -8.49 -9.01 -6.13
N PRO A 3 -9.73 -8.82 -6.63
CA PRO A 3 -10.51 -7.63 -6.28
C PRO A 3 -10.93 -7.58 -4.80
N LYS A 4 -11.11 -8.74 -4.15
CA LYS A 4 -11.35 -8.80 -2.70
C LYS A 4 -10.08 -8.42 -1.92
N ALA A 5 -8.91 -8.87 -2.38
CA ALA A 5 -7.63 -8.54 -1.75
C ALA A 5 -7.36 -7.02 -1.78
N ILE A 6 -7.65 -6.35 -2.90
CA ILE A 6 -7.49 -4.89 -2.99
C ILE A 6 -8.44 -4.16 -2.03
N LYS A 7 -9.69 -4.64 -1.88
CA LYS A 7 -10.63 -4.08 -0.90
C LYS A 7 -10.14 -4.25 0.54
N GLU A 8 -9.58 -5.41 0.88
CA GLU A 8 -8.99 -5.64 2.20
C GLU A 8 -7.76 -4.76 2.46
N ILE A 9 -6.89 -4.57 1.46
CA ILE A 9 -5.74 -3.66 1.58
C ILE A 9 -6.20 -2.23 1.84
N ARG A 10 -7.23 -1.76 1.11
CA ARG A 10 -7.82 -0.43 1.34
C ARG A 10 -8.37 -0.31 2.76
N LYS A 11 -9.16 -1.29 3.21
CA LYS A 11 -9.72 -1.31 4.57
C LYS A 11 -8.64 -1.31 5.65
N PHE A 12 -7.55 -2.05 5.43
CA PHE A 12 -6.40 -2.07 6.32
C PHE A 12 -5.73 -0.70 6.41
N ALA A 13 -5.45 -0.06 5.26
CA ALA A 13 -4.85 1.26 5.21
C ALA A 13 -5.75 2.34 5.86
N GLN A 14 -7.07 2.30 5.60
CA GLN A 14 -8.04 3.18 6.24
C GLN A 14 -8.00 3.06 7.77
N LYS A 15 -7.97 1.82 8.29
CA LYS A 15 -7.93 1.57 9.73
C LYS A 15 -6.60 1.96 10.37
N ALA A 16 -5.48 1.72 9.68
CA ALA A 16 -4.15 1.95 10.21
C ALA A 16 -3.77 3.45 10.22
N MET A 17 -4.13 4.19 9.16
CA MET A 17 -3.74 5.59 8.99
C MET A 17 -4.85 6.59 9.35
N GLY A 18 -6.09 6.12 9.51
CA GLY A 18 -7.24 6.97 9.85
C GLY A 18 -7.71 7.88 8.73
N THR A 19 -7.34 7.61 7.46
CA THR A 19 -7.75 8.42 6.30
C THR A 19 -8.85 7.70 5.51
N LEU A 20 -9.86 8.44 5.03
CA LEU A 20 -10.90 7.87 4.16
C LEU A 20 -10.40 7.70 2.72
N ASP A 21 -9.60 8.65 2.22
CA ASP A 21 -8.96 8.56 0.91
C ASP A 21 -7.73 7.62 0.97
N VAL A 22 -7.80 6.54 0.20
CA VAL A 22 -6.72 5.55 0.05
C VAL A 22 -6.45 5.31 -1.42
N ARG A 23 -5.27 5.76 -1.85
CA ARG A 23 -4.77 5.64 -3.20
C ARG A 23 -3.83 4.43 -3.27
N VAL A 24 -4.19 3.47 -4.12
CA VAL A 24 -3.40 2.25 -4.34
C VAL A 24 -2.55 2.45 -5.58
N ASP A 25 -1.24 2.31 -5.44
CA ASP A 25 -0.33 2.49 -6.57
C ASP A 25 -0.54 1.44 -7.67
N VAL A 26 -0.23 1.83 -8.91
CA VAL A 26 -0.39 0.97 -10.08
C VAL A 26 0.56 -0.23 -10.03
N LYS A 27 1.79 -0.08 -9.49
CA LYS A 27 2.73 -1.19 -9.35
C LYS A 27 2.20 -2.24 -8.39
N LEU A 28 1.59 -1.80 -7.28
CA LEU A 28 0.94 -2.68 -6.30
C LEU A 28 -0.23 -3.43 -6.92
N ASN A 29 -1.08 -2.75 -7.68
CA ASN A 29 -2.17 -3.39 -8.40
C ASN A 29 -1.61 -4.45 -9.37
N LYS A 30 -0.66 -4.09 -10.24
CA LYS A 30 -0.03 -5.05 -11.18
C LYS A 30 0.55 -6.28 -10.48
N HIS A 31 1.22 -6.09 -9.33
CA HIS A 31 1.78 -7.20 -8.56
C HIS A 31 0.69 -8.16 -8.06
N ILE A 32 -0.43 -7.64 -7.54
CA ILE A 32 -1.57 -8.45 -7.06
C ILE A 32 -2.21 -9.22 -8.21
N TRP A 33 -2.32 -8.62 -9.40
CA TRP A 33 -2.95 -9.22 -10.58
C TRP A 33 -2.01 -10.10 -11.41
N SER A 34 -0.69 -10.06 -11.18
CA SER A 34 0.33 -10.77 -11.98
C SER A 34 0.12 -12.28 -12.07
N ARG A 35 -0.42 -12.91 -11.01
CA ARG A 35 -0.71 -14.35 -10.92
C ARG A 35 -2.16 -14.70 -11.30
N GLY A 36 -2.94 -13.71 -11.74
CA GLY A 36 -4.34 -13.86 -12.13
C GLY A 36 -5.35 -13.70 -10.99
N VAL A 37 -6.64 -13.71 -11.33
CA VAL A 37 -7.73 -13.33 -10.41
C VAL A 37 -7.94 -14.28 -9.22
N ARG A 38 -7.55 -15.56 -9.36
CA ARG A 38 -7.69 -16.61 -8.33
C ARG A 38 -6.43 -16.81 -7.49
N SER A 39 -5.24 -16.54 -8.03
CA SER A 39 -3.97 -16.80 -7.34
C SER A 39 -3.36 -15.51 -6.82
N VAL A 40 -3.83 -15.04 -5.67
CA VAL A 40 -3.26 -13.84 -5.02
C VAL A 40 -2.02 -14.23 -4.20
N PRO A 41 -0.94 -13.43 -4.19
CA PRO A 41 0.19 -13.66 -3.27
C PRO A 41 -0.27 -13.79 -1.81
N ARG A 42 0.23 -14.81 -1.10
CA ARG A 42 -0.18 -15.09 0.29
C ARG A 42 0.35 -14.07 1.29
N ARG A 43 1.48 -13.44 0.99
CA ARG A 43 2.12 -12.39 1.80
C ARG A 43 2.64 -11.33 0.86
N LEU A 44 2.47 -10.07 1.25
CA LEU A 44 2.91 -8.90 0.50
C LEU A 44 3.42 -7.87 1.49
N ARG A 45 4.55 -7.24 1.18
CA ARG A 45 5.06 -6.11 1.96
C ARG A 45 4.62 -4.84 1.25
N VAL A 46 3.91 -4.00 1.98
CA VAL A 46 3.39 -2.72 1.46
C VAL A 46 3.95 -1.60 2.31
N ARG A 47 4.29 -0.49 1.67
CA ARG A 47 4.60 0.77 2.34
C ARG A 47 3.35 1.63 2.27
N ILE A 48 3.00 2.26 3.40
CA ILE A 48 1.86 3.15 3.49
C ILE A 48 2.41 4.52 3.91
N ALA A 49 2.25 5.50 3.04
CA ALA A 49 2.64 6.87 3.31
C ALA A 49 1.38 7.73 3.45
N ARG A 50 1.30 8.53 4.51
CA ARG A 50 0.23 9.53 4.67
C ARG A 50 0.75 10.87 4.20
N ARG A 51 0.16 11.39 3.12
CA ARG A 51 0.55 12.67 2.51
C ARG A 51 -0.60 13.66 2.60
N ARG A 52 -0.26 14.95 2.56
CA ARG A 52 -1.25 16.03 2.51
C ARG A 52 -1.78 16.17 1.09
N ASN A 53 -3.07 16.43 0.97
CA ASN A 53 -3.70 16.69 -0.30
C ASN A 53 -3.61 18.20 -0.60
N ASP A 54 -3.06 18.55 -1.76
CA ASP A 54 -2.89 19.93 -2.21
C ASP A 54 -4.06 20.40 -3.12
N GLU A 55 -5.02 19.52 -3.44
CA GLU A 55 -6.23 19.89 -4.19
C GLU A 55 -7.21 20.69 -3.31
N GLU A 56 -7.54 21.91 -3.75
CA GLU A 56 -8.37 22.87 -3.02
C GLU A 56 -9.82 22.37 -2.81
N ASP A 57 -10.33 21.47 -3.67
CA ASP A 57 -11.66 20.86 -3.61
C ASP A 57 -11.69 19.47 -2.92
N ALA A 58 -10.59 19.08 -2.27
CA ALA A 58 -10.52 17.78 -1.62
C ALA A 58 -11.41 17.70 -0.38
N LYS A 59 -12.26 16.67 -0.30
CA LYS A 59 -13.09 16.39 0.89
C LYS A 59 -12.27 16.06 2.14
N GLU A 60 -11.04 15.59 1.96
CA GLU A 60 -10.13 15.15 3.02
C GLU A 60 -8.76 15.80 2.81
N GLU A 61 -8.21 16.42 3.86
CA GLU A 61 -6.88 17.06 3.84
C GLU A 61 -5.73 16.05 3.71
N LEU A 62 -5.96 14.79 4.05
CA LEU A 62 -4.93 13.74 4.11
C LEU A 62 -5.37 12.54 3.27
N TYR A 63 -4.44 11.99 2.50
CA TYR A 63 -4.63 10.73 1.80
C TYR A 63 -3.53 9.75 2.16
N SER A 64 -3.87 8.46 2.14
CA SER A 64 -2.88 7.39 2.27
C SER A 64 -2.52 6.84 0.89
N LEU A 65 -1.24 6.89 0.54
CA LEU A 65 -0.68 6.23 -0.63
C LEU A 65 -0.11 4.86 -0.23
N VAL A 66 -0.57 3.81 -0.90
CA VAL A 66 -0.09 2.45 -0.67
C VAL A 66 0.76 2.01 -1.86
N THR A 67 2.03 1.76 -1.61
CA THR A 67 3.01 1.29 -2.59
C THR A 67 3.51 -0.12 -2.26
N VAL A 68 4.09 -0.80 -3.25
CA VAL A 68 4.84 -2.04 -3.00
C VAL A 68 6.14 -1.67 -2.31
N ALA A 69 6.41 -2.31 -1.18
CA ALA A 69 7.72 -2.23 -0.55
C ALA A 69 8.64 -3.28 -1.18
N GLU A 70 9.90 -2.92 -1.39
CA GLU A 70 10.90 -3.89 -1.81
C GLU A 70 11.08 -4.97 -0.75
N VAL A 71 11.12 -6.21 -1.23
CA VAL A 71 11.35 -7.37 -0.36
C VAL A 71 12.84 -7.66 -0.41
N PRO A 72 13.56 -7.61 0.72
CA PRO A 72 14.98 -7.96 0.73
C PRO A 72 15.16 -9.42 0.27
N PRO A 73 16.31 -9.76 -0.34
CA PRO A 73 16.56 -11.09 -0.92
C PRO A 73 16.46 -12.24 0.11
N GLU A 74 16.58 -11.92 1.40
CA GLU A 74 16.42 -12.83 2.54
C GLU A 74 14.95 -13.30 2.75
N GLY A 75 14.01 -12.70 2.03
CA GLY A 75 12.60 -13.07 2.00
C GLY A 75 11.76 -12.41 3.08
N LEU A 76 10.50 -12.85 3.21
CA LEU A 76 9.48 -12.20 4.06
C LEU A 76 9.47 -12.72 5.51
N LYS A 77 10.44 -13.54 5.91
CA LYS A 77 10.42 -14.25 7.21
C LYS A 77 11.17 -13.42 8.25
N GLY A 78 10.51 -13.07 9.36
CA GLY A 78 11.13 -12.35 10.47
C GLY A 78 11.13 -10.81 10.34
N LEU A 79 10.65 -10.26 9.22
CA LEU A 79 10.55 -8.81 9.06
C LEU A 79 9.30 -8.25 9.74
N GLY A 80 9.50 -7.44 10.78
CA GLY A 80 8.44 -6.67 11.45
C GLY A 80 7.98 -5.45 10.67
N ALA A 81 7.04 -4.70 11.25
CA ALA A 81 6.70 -3.35 10.79
C ALA A 81 7.87 -2.41 11.11
N LYS A 82 8.32 -1.66 10.10
CA LYS A 82 9.41 -0.68 10.24
C LYS A 82 8.85 0.68 9.82
N ALA A 83 9.09 1.70 10.63
CA ALA A 83 8.86 3.09 10.21
C ALA A 83 9.92 3.43 9.14
N VAL A 84 9.48 3.96 8.00
CA VAL A 84 10.36 4.35 6.90
C VAL A 84 10.38 5.86 6.84
N ASP A 85 11.57 6.44 6.79
CA ASP A 85 11.76 7.87 6.59
C ASP A 85 11.52 8.24 5.12
N ASP A 86 11.06 9.48 4.87
CA ASP A 86 10.63 9.96 3.56
C ASP A 86 11.78 10.07 2.54
N ASP A 87 13.04 10.02 3.01
CA ASP A 87 14.26 10.09 2.17
C ASP A 87 14.45 8.83 1.29
N ASP A 88 13.85 7.71 1.69
CA ASP A 88 13.94 6.40 1.01
C ASP A 88 12.99 6.32 -0.22
N ASP A 89 12.29 7.41 -0.57
CA ASP A 89 11.45 7.52 -1.78
C ASP A 89 12.17 8.21 -2.96
N ALA A 90 13.40 8.70 -2.76
CA ALA A 90 14.17 9.47 -3.74
C ALA A 90 15.21 8.66 -4.56
N GLU A 91 15.28 7.33 -4.36
CA GLU A 91 16.21 6.44 -5.10
C GLU A 91 15.49 5.49 -6.06
#